data_AF-A0A800K3I9-F1
#
_entry.id   AF-A0A800K3I9-F1
#
_cell.length_a   1.000
_cell.length_b   1.000
_cell.length_c   1.000
_cell.angle_alpha   90.00
_cell.angle_beta   90.00
_cell.angle_gamma   90.00
#
_symmetry.space_group_name_H-M   'P 1'
#
loop_
_entity.id
_entity.type
_entity.pdbx_description
1 polymer ?
#
loop_
_entity_poly.entity_id
_entity_poly.type
_entity_poly.pdbx_seq_one_letter_code
_entity_poly.pdbx_strand_id
1 'polypeptide(L)'
;MNNENFRWYYGVGGSLSVWEGQYVPWVDPYAGHNIYKQYMVISIDGIIGIEYNFSDIPFNLSIDWKPSFNLVGYSGLWVDGAALSLRYTF
;
A
#
# COMPACT_ATOMS: atom_id res chain seq x y z
N MET A 1 -27.99 18.68 3.35
CA MET A 1 -26.84 18.87 2.45
C MET A 1 -26.18 17.51 2.31
N ASN A 2 -26.36 16.84 1.17
CA ASN A 2 -25.66 15.59 0.87
C ASN A 2 -24.23 15.96 0.43
N ASN A 3 -23.22 15.44 1.11
CA ASN A 3 -21.82 15.62 0.72
C ASN A 3 -21.47 14.62 -0.41
N GLU A 4 -22.03 14.81 -1.60
CA GLU A 4 -21.79 13.92 -2.76
C GLU A 4 -20.31 13.89 -3.20
N ASN A 5 -19.55 14.89 -2.79
CA ASN A 5 -18.13 15.04 -3.05
C ASN A 5 -17.24 14.15 -2.17
N PHE A 6 -17.73 13.73 -1.01
CA PHE A 6 -17.00 12.85 -0.10
C PHE A 6 -17.48 11.41 -0.28
N ARG A 7 -16.56 10.49 -0.59
CA ARG A 7 -16.87 9.09 -0.79
C ARG A 7 -15.89 8.22 -0.02
N TRP A 8 -16.38 7.09 0.49
CA TRP A 8 -15.53 6.03 0.99
C TRP A 8 -15.53 4.89 -0.03
N TYR A 9 -14.43 4.16 -0.08
CA TYR A 9 -14.30 3.00 -0.94
C TYR A 9 -13.47 1.92 -0.23
N TYR A 10 -13.64 0.70 -0.71
CA TYR A 10 -12.88 -0.45 -0.24
C TYR A 10 -12.62 -1.41 -1.40
N GLY A 11 -11.57 -2.19 -1.29
CA GLY A 11 -11.17 -3.15 -2.30
C GLY A 11 -10.24 -4.20 -1.73
N VAL A 12 -9.99 -5.22 -2.55
CA VAL A 12 -8.99 -6.26 -2.28
C VAL A 12 -8.14 -6.45 -3.53
N GLY A 13 -6.88 -6.83 -3.34
CA GLY A 13 -5.93 -7.02 -4.43
C GLY A 13 -4.79 -7.92 -4.03
N GLY A 14 -3.74 -7.93 -4.84
CA GLY A 14 -2.49 -8.58 -4.49
C GLY A 14 -1.32 -7.80 -5.06
N SER A 15 -0.15 -7.96 -4.43
CA SER A 15 1.07 -7.26 -4.80
C SER A 15 2.25 -8.19 -4.93
N LEU A 16 3.18 -7.82 -5.80
CA LEU A 16 4.51 -8.40 -5.92
C LEU A 16 5.53 -7.32 -5.56
N SER A 17 6.43 -7.59 -4.63
CA SER A 17 7.46 -6.66 -4.19
C SER A 17 8.83 -7.33 -4.15
N VAL A 18 9.87 -6.56 -4.47
CA VAL A 18 11.26 -7.05 -4.44
C VAL A 18 12.06 -6.16 -3.49
N TRP A 19 12.77 -6.78 -2.56
CA TRP A 19 13.57 -6.12 -1.55
C TRP A 19 15.03 -6.57 -1.62
N GLU A 20 15.95 -5.65 -1.39
CA GLU A 20 17.37 -5.97 -1.20
C GLU A 20 17.62 -6.45 0.23
N GLY A 21 18.25 -7.61 0.38
CA GLY A 21 18.44 -8.30 1.66
C GLY A 21 19.15 -7.48 2.73
N GLN A 22 20.06 -6.59 2.34
CA GLN A 22 20.79 -5.72 3.26
C GLN A 22 19.89 -4.72 4.02
N TYR A 23 18.70 -4.40 3.49
CA TYR A 23 17.79 -3.40 4.05
C TYR A 23 16.54 -4.00 4.71
N VAL A 24 16.42 -5.32 4.77
CA VAL A 24 15.22 -6.01 5.28
C VAL A 24 15.51 -7.07 6.36
N PRO A 25 16.16 -6.71 7.48
CA PRO A 25 16.49 -7.67 8.54
C PRO A 25 15.27 -8.34 9.18
N TRP A 26 14.07 -7.76 9.02
CA TRP A 26 12.80 -8.37 9.45
C TRP A 26 12.36 -9.57 8.60
N VAL A 27 12.85 -9.69 7.36
CA VAL A 27 12.57 -10.83 6.46
C VAL A 27 13.50 -12.00 6.76
N ASP A 28 14.78 -11.72 7.02
CA ASP A 28 15.79 -12.72 7.33
C ASP A 28 16.84 -12.12 8.29
N PRO A 29 16.79 -12.45 9.60
CA PRO A 29 17.73 -11.95 10.60
C PRO A 29 19.18 -12.38 10.33
N TYR A 30 19.39 -13.42 9.52
CA TYR A 30 20.70 -13.94 9.12
C TYR A 30 21.17 -13.39 7.76
N ALA A 31 20.39 -12.51 7.12
CA ALA A 31 20.79 -11.83 5.89
C ALA A 31 21.96 -10.86 6.09
N GLY A 32 22.40 -10.65 7.34
CA GLY A 32 23.55 -9.86 7.75
C GLY A 32 24.65 -9.85 6.68
N HIS A 33 24.78 -8.70 6.01
CA HIS A 33 25.81 -8.33 5.04
C HIS A 33 25.83 -9.04 3.67
N ASN A 34 24.86 -9.88 3.33
CA ASN A 34 24.80 -10.47 1.98
C ASN A 34 24.05 -9.58 0.98
N ILE A 35 24.77 -8.61 0.41
CA ILE A 35 24.28 -7.62 -0.57
C ILE A 35 23.68 -8.29 -1.83
N TYR A 36 24.07 -9.53 -2.13
CA TYR A 36 23.60 -10.27 -3.32
C TYR A 36 22.25 -10.99 -3.14
N LYS A 37 21.64 -10.98 -1.95
CA LYS A 37 20.34 -11.63 -1.73
C LYS A 37 19.19 -10.68 -2.07
N GLN A 38 18.29 -11.13 -2.94
CA GLN A 38 17.03 -10.47 -3.24
C GLN A 38 15.87 -11.28 -2.66
N TYR A 39 14.90 -10.59 -2.05
CA TYR A 39 13.70 -11.21 -1.50
C TYR A 39 12.49 -10.76 -2.30
N MET A 40 11.80 -11.72 -2.90
CA MET A 40 10.52 -11.49 -3.54
C MET A 40 9.40 -11.78 -2.54
N VAL A 41 8.48 -10.84 -2.40
CA VAL A 41 7.33 -10.94 -1.52
C VAL A 41 6.07 -10.90 -2.37
N ILE A 42 5.19 -11.88 -2.16
CA ILE A 42 3.86 -11.92 -2.76
C ILE A 42 2.85 -11.75 -1.64
N SER A 43 1.87 -10.88 -1.83
CA SER A 43 0.92 -10.50 -0.79
C SER A 43 -0.51 -10.41 -1.32
N ILE A 44 -1.46 -10.59 -0.42
CA ILE A 44 -2.86 -10.21 -0.61
C ILE A 44 -3.07 -8.89 0.13
N ASP A 45 -3.77 -7.95 -0.50
CA ASP A 45 -3.97 -6.60 -0.01
C ASP A 45 -5.45 -6.33 0.26
N GLY A 46 -5.74 -5.69 1.38
CA GLY A 46 -6.97 -4.92 1.57
C GLY A 46 -6.71 -3.45 1.29
N ILE A 47 -7.70 -2.74 0.77
CA ILE A 47 -7.65 -1.29 0.56
C ILE A 47 -8.91 -0.70 1.15
N ILE A 48 -8.75 0.33 1.97
CA ILE A 48 -9.86 1.14 2.49
C ILE A 48 -9.45 2.59 2.30
N GLY A 49 -10.31 3.41 1.71
CA GLY A 49 -9.98 4.80 1.47
C GLY A 49 -11.17 5.72 1.58
N ILE A 50 -10.86 6.98 1.78
CA ILE A 50 -11.79 8.09 1.68
C ILE A 50 -11.27 9.06 0.64
N GLU A 51 -12.16 9.61 -0.16
CA GLU A 51 -11.82 10.57 -1.19
C GLU A 51 -12.74 11.79 -1.13
N TYR A 52 -12.19 12.92 -1.52
CA TYR A 52 -12.90 14.17 -1.71
C TYR A 52 -12.65 14.67 -3.13
N ASN A 53 -13.74 14.85 -3.87
CA ASN A 53 -13.71 15.38 -5.24
C ASN A 53 -14.05 16.87 -5.18
N PHE A 54 -13.16 17.69 -5.71
CA PHE A 54 -13.42 19.12 -5.79
C PHE A 54 -14.37 19.38 -6.98
N SER A 55 -15.48 20.09 -6.77
CA SER A 55 -16.44 20.40 -7.83
C SER A 55 -15.96 21.54 -8.74
N ASP A 56 -15.17 22.47 -8.19
CA ASP A 56 -14.78 23.71 -8.87
C ASP A 56 -13.40 23.62 -9.55
N ILE A 57 -12.61 22.60 -9.20
CA ILE A 57 -11.28 22.35 -9.76
C ILE A 57 -11.12 20.87 -10.13
N PRO A 58 -10.37 20.53 -11.18
CA PRO A 58 -10.23 19.17 -11.71
C PRO A 58 -9.29 18.30 -10.85
N PHE A 59 -9.46 18.31 -9.53
CA PHE A 59 -8.66 17.53 -8.60
C PHE A 59 -9.52 16.66 -7.69
N ASN A 60 -8.93 15.58 -7.21
CA ASN A 60 -9.44 14.68 -6.19
C ASN A 60 -8.34 14.45 -5.14
N LEU A 61 -8.69 14.47 -3.86
CA LEU A 61 -7.79 14.17 -2.75
C LEU A 61 -8.26 12.88 -2.07
N SER A 62 -7.36 11.93 -1.81
CA SER A 62 -7.70 10.70 -1.08
C SER A 62 -6.72 10.38 0.03
N ILE A 63 -7.23 9.75 1.09
CA ILE A 63 -6.45 9.13 2.16
C ILE A 63 -6.80 7.65 2.16
N ASP A 64 -5.78 6.81 2.05
CA ASP A 64 -5.93 5.38 1.79
C ASP A 64 -5.14 4.59 2.84
N TRP A 65 -5.70 3.51 3.33
CA TRP A 65 -5.04 2.53 4.19
C TRP A 65 -5.01 1.19 3.47
N LYS A 66 -3.81 0.61 3.36
CA LYS A 66 -3.57 -0.63 2.62
C LYS A 66 -2.90 -1.68 3.52
N PRO A 67 -3.67 -2.41 4.35
CA PRO A 67 -3.15 -3.59 5.02
C PRO A 67 -2.82 -4.69 3.99
N SER A 68 -1.68 -5.35 4.18
CA SER A 68 -1.17 -6.42 3.33
C SER A 68 -0.88 -7.66 4.17
N PHE A 69 -1.20 -8.84 3.65
CA PHE A 69 -0.80 -10.11 4.23
C PHE A 69 0.14 -10.83 3.27
N ASN A 70 1.39 -10.98 3.69
CA ASN A 70 2.44 -11.55 2.85
C ASN A 70 2.38 -13.09 2.93
N LEU A 71 2.33 -13.73 1.76
CA LEU A 71 2.22 -15.19 1.59
C LEU A 71 3.55 -15.84 1.28
N VAL A 72 4.41 -15.19 0.50
CA VAL A 72 5.70 -15.71 0.03
C VAL A 72 6.83 -14.75 0.44
N GLY A 73 8.00 -15.30 0.77
CA GLY A 73 9.13 -14.53 1.30
C GLY A 73 9.01 -14.39 2.83
N TYR A 74 8.68 -13.20 3.30
CA TYR A 74 8.28 -12.98 4.70
C TYR A 74 6.78 -13.25 4.84
N SER A 75 6.37 -14.19 5.67
CA SER A 75 4.94 -14.42 5.92
C SER A 75 4.49 -13.67 7.16
N GLY A 76 3.52 -12.76 7.00
CA GLY A 76 3.05 -11.93 8.09
C GLY A 76 2.09 -10.82 7.66
N LEU A 77 1.37 -10.28 8.64
CA LEU A 77 0.49 -9.13 8.46
C LEU A 77 1.29 -7.83 8.52
N TRP A 78 1.06 -6.96 7.55
CA TRP A 78 1.68 -5.66 7.38
C TRP A 78 0.58 -4.59 7.34
N VAL A 79 0.54 -3.68 8.32
CA VAL A 79 -0.60 -2.77 8.51
C VAL A 79 -0.23 -1.28 8.57
N ASP A 80 1.04 -0.94 8.41
CA ASP A 80 1.55 0.43 8.56
C ASP A 80 1.39 1.31 7.29
N GLY A 81 0.79 0.77 6.22
CA GLY A 81 0.66 1.45 4.94
C GLY A 81 -0.51 2.44 4.89
N ALA A 82 -0.26 3.70 5.23
CA ALA A 82 -1.16 4.81 4.91
C ALA A 82 -0.62 5.61 3.72
N ALA A 83 -1.52 6.13 2.87
CA ALA A 83 -1.18 6.91 1.70
C ALA A 83 -2.06 8.16 1.58
N LEU A 84 -1.48 9.22 1.04
CA LEU A 84 -2.16 10.45 0.64
C LEU A 84 -2.00 10.61 -0.87
N SER A 85 -3.10 10.75 -1.60
CA SER A 85 -3.09 10.90 -3.05
C SER A 85 -3.76 12.19 -3.48
N LEU A 86 -3.14 12.91 -4.44
CA LEU A 86 -3.77 14.00 -5.18
C LEU A 86 -3.86 13.57 -6.66
N ARG A 87 -5.06 13.50 -7.20
CA ARG A 87 -5.33 13.04 -8.58
C ARG A 87 -5.94 14.17 -9.38
N TYR A 88 -5.48 14.33 -10.62
CA TYR A 88 -6.11 15.23 -11.59
C TYR A 88 -7.17 14.46 -12.39
N THR A 89 -8.37 14.99 -12.51
CA THR A 89 -9.52 14.35 -13.18
C THR A 89 -10.03 15.23 -14.32
N PHE A 90 -10.08 14.69 -15.55
CA PHE A 90 -10.50 15.40 -16.77
C PHE A 90 -11.98 15.19 -17.10
#